data_AF-G8SDT0-F1
#
_entry.id   AF-G8SDT0-F1
#
_cell.length_a   1.000
_cell.length_b   1.000
_cell.length_c   1.000
_cell.angle_alpha   90.00
_cell.angle_beta   90.00
_cell.angle_gamma   90.00
#
_symmetry.space_group_name_H-M   'P 1'
#
loop_
_entity.id
_entity.type
_entity.pdbx_description
1 polymer ?
#
loop_
_entity_poly.entity_id
_entity_poly.type
_entity_poly.pdbx_seq_one_letter_code
_entity_poly.pdbx_strand_id
1 'polypeptide(L)'
;MTLVTGETATALELTVRVVTTPYLSSSGFWSTIPADHLTTTVEQQPGALVYRFTLKPGTSLGAGSYTFAVQYHHAVGGRDPGRDTYRATATVGGRPVAVSGGF
;
A
#
# COMPACT_ATOMS: atom_id res chain seq x y z
N MET A 1 -2.47 3.65 -6.26
CA MET A 1 -1.58 4.76 -5.87
C MET A 1 -0.17 4.48 -6.37
N THR A 2 0.66 5.50 -6.54
CA THR A 2 1.99 5.36 -7.14
C THR A 2 3.04 6.05 -6.27
N LEU A 3 4.13 5.34 -5.99
CA LEU A 3 5.32 5.87 -5.35
C LEU A 3 6.41 6.07 -6.39
N VAL A 4 7.09 7.21 -6.33
CA VAL A 4 8.21 7.53 -7.22
C VAL A 4 9.44 7.72 -6.37
N THR A 5 10.55 7.10 -6.78
CA THR A 5 11.86 7.30 -6.15
C THR A 5 12.90 7.63 -7.22
N GLY A 6 13.73 8.65 -6.97
CA GLY A 6 14.85 9.02 -7.84
C GLY A 6 16.15 8.25 -7.53
N GLU A 7 16.18 7.51 -6.43
CA GLU A 7 17.32 6.74 -5.95
C GLU A 7 16.88 5.34 -5.53
N THR A 8 17.84 4.44 -5.31
CA THR A 8 17.57 3.08 -4.84
C THR A 8 16.93 3.09 -3.45
N ALA A 9 15.80 2.41 -3.31
CA ALA A 9 15.15 2.11 -2.03
C ALA A 9 15.53 0.71 -1.55
N THR A 10 16.01 0.59 -0.31
CA THR A 10 16.42 -0.69 0.32
C THR A 10 15.44 -1.19 1.38
N ALA A 11 14.45 -0.36 1.72
CA ALA A 11 13.32 -0.75 2.54
C ALA A 11 12.08 -0.01 2.03
N LEU A 12 10.93 -0.65 2.10
CA LEU A 12 9.63 -0.04 1.86
C LEU A 12 8.60 -0.74 2.72
N GLU A 13 7.76 0.04 3.37
CA GLU A 13 6.49 -0.40 3.93
C GLU A 13 5.41 0.58 3.49
N LEU A 14 4.39 0.08 2.81
CA LEU A 14 3.19 0.82 2.44
C LEU A 14 2.00 0.23 3.20
N THR A 15 1.32 1.07 3.98
CA THR A 15 0.03 0.76 4.59
C THR A 15 -1.06 1.53 3.86
N VAL A 16 -2.12 0.83 3.43
CA VAL A 16 -3.35 1.42 2.89
C VAL A 16 -4.49 1.05 3.84
N ARG A 17 -5.23 2.05 4.31
CA ARG A 17 -6.32 1.90 5.27
C ARG A 17 -7.63 2.28 4.60
N VAL A 18 -8.50 1.29 4.39
CA VAL A 18 -9.83 1.47 3.76
C VAL A 18 -10.89 1.44 4.86
N VAL A 19 -11.57 2.56 5.11
CA VAL A 19 -12.53 2.70 6.21
C VAL A 19 -13.70 1.73 6.06
N THR A 20 -14.04 1.01 7.13
CA THR A 20 -15.12 0.01 7.08
C THR A 20 -16.46 0.63 6.70
N THR A 21 -17.13 0.03 5.72
CA THR A 21 -18.54 0.25 5.38
C THR A 21 -19.24 -1.11 5.34
N PRO A 22 -20.59 -1.15 5.31
CA PRO A 22 -21.30 -2.40 5.05
C PRO A 22 -20.77 -3.11 3.80
N TYR A 23 -20.64 -4.43 3.89
CA TYR A 23 -20.14 -5.31 2.82
C TYR A 23 -18.69 -5.04 2.37
N LEU A 24 -17.92 -4.26 3.13
CA LEU A 24 -16.49 -4.12 2.87
C LEU A 24 -15.77 -5.44 3.18
N SER A 25 -15.14 -6.02 2.17
CA SER A 25 -14.27 -7.19 2.32
C SER A 25 -13.17 -7.17 1.26
N SER A 26 -12.01 -7.76 1.57
CA SER A 26 -10.91 -7.84 0.60
C SER A 26 -11.32 -8.72 -0.58
N SER A 27 -11.00 -8.26 -1.79
CA SER A 27 -11.11 -9.05 -3.03
C SER A 27 -9.76 -9.24 -3.72
N GLY A 28 -8.71 -8.56 -3.28
CA GLY A 28 -7.35 -8.74 -3.79
C GLY A 28 -6.44 -7.54 -3.59
N PHE A 29 -5.24 -7.66 -4.13
CA PHE A 29 -4.26 -6.60 -4.21
C PHE A 29 -3.35 -6.83 -5.42
N TRP A 30 -2.68 -5.78 -5.87
CA TRP A 30 -1.74 -5.85 -6.99
C TRP A 30 -0.63 -4.80 -6.86
N SER A 31 0.55 -5.09 -7.40
CA SER A 31 1.67 -4.15 -7.48
C SER A 31 2.48 -4.37 -8.76
N THR A 32 3.20 -3.33 -9.21
CA THR A 32 4.25 -3.47 -10.23
C THR A 32 5.53 -4.10 -9.67
N ILE A 33 5.72 -4.11 -8.34
CA ILE A 33 6.83 -4.83 -7.71
C ILE A 33 6.51 -6.33 -7.78
N PRO A 34 7.47 -7.18 -8.21
CA PRO A 34 7.31 -8.62 -8.21
C PRO A 34 6.83 -9.18 -6.86
N ALA A 35 5.89 -10.14 -6.89
CA ALA A 35 5.29 -10.68 -5.68
C ALA A 35 6.29 -11.42 -4.78
N ASP A 36 7.35 -11.99 -5.36
CA ASP A 36 8.44 -12.63 -4.63
C ASP A 36 9.30 -11.64 -3.84
N HIS A 37 9.29 -10.35 -4.19
CA HIS A 37 9.99 -9.27 -3.50
C HIS A 37 9.19 -8.63 -2.36
N LEU A 38 7.88 -8.93 -2.27
CA LEU A 38 6.99 -8.35 -1.26
C LEU A 38 6.45 -9.40 -0.29
N THR A 39 6.30 -9.01 0.96
CA THR A 39 5.34 -9.63 1.89
C THR A 39 4.12 -8.73 1.92
N THR A 40 2.93 -9.28 1.64
CA THR A 40 1.67 -8.52 1.68
C THR A 40 0.71 -9.14 2.68
N THR A 41 0.15 -8.34 3.59
CA THR A 41 -0.90 -8.77 4.51
C THR A 41 -2.17 -7.95 4.30
N VAL A 42 -3.31 -8.57 4.57
CA VAL A 42 -4.62 -7.90 4.57
C VAL A 42 -5.35 -8.29 5.85
N GLU A 43 -5.72 -7.29 6.63
CA GLU A 43 -6.27 -7.47 7.97
C GLU A 43 -7.53 -6.63 8.17
N GLN A 44 -8.59 -7.26 8.67
CA GLN A 44 -9.75 -6.52 9.17
C GLN A 44 -9.43 -6.00 10.56
N GLN A 45 -9.32 -4.68 10.70
CA GLN A 45 -9.14 -3.98 11.96
C GLN A 45 -10.42 -3.23 12.35
N PRO A 46 -10.57 -2.81 13.62
CA PRO A 46 -11.65 -1.91 14.01
C PRO A 46 -11.68 -0.66 13.12
N GLY A 47 -12.78 -0.51 12.37
CA GLY A 47 -13.02 0.63 11.48
C GLY A 47 -12.17 0.69 10.19
N ALA A 48 -11.41 -0.36 9.83
CA ALA A 48 -10.89 -0.48 8.45
C ALA A 48 -10.47 -1.88 8.05
N LEU A 49 -10.46 -2.09 6.74
CA LEU A 49 -9.64 -3.11 6.09
C LEU A 49 -8.25 -2.51 5.78
N VAL A 50 -7.20 -3.15 6.26
CA VAL A 50 -5.82 -2.65 6.18
C VAL A 50 -4.97 -3.55 5.31
N TYR A 51 -4.35 -2.98 4.29
CA TYR A 51 -3.38 -3.66 3.42
C TYR A 51 -1.99 -3.17 3.78
N ARG A 52 -1.05 -4.09 3.97
CA ARG A 52 0.36 -3.76 4.20
C ARG A 52 1.22 -4.45 3.15
N PHE A 53 2.02 -3.68 2.43
CA PHE A 53 3.03 -4.18 1.49
C PHE A 53 4.41 -3.86 2.07
N THR A 54 5.24 -4.88 2.27
CA THR A 54 6.57 -4.74 2.85
C THR A 54 7.59 -5.34 1.91
N LEU A 55 8.62 -4.57 1.54
CA LEU A 55 9.77 -5.07 0.80
C LEU A 55 10.53 -6.07 1.65
N LYS A 56 10.83 -7.25 1.09
CA LYS A 56 11.57 -8.28 1.81
C LYS A 56 13.01 -7.83 2.09
N PRO A 57 13.60 -8.25 3.22
CA PRO A 57 15.00 -7.96 3.52
C PRO A 57 15.93 -8.47 2.41
N GLY A 58 16.97 -7.69 2.08
CA GLY A 58 17.94 -8.02 1.03
C GLY A 58 17.47 -7.68 -0.38
N THR A 59 16.22 -7.26 -0.57
CA THR A 59 15.73 -6.74 -1.86
C THR A 59 15.95 -5.23 -1.96
N SER A 60 16.09 -4.72 -3.18
CA SER A 60 16.12 -3.29 -3.46
C SER A 60 15.23 -2.93 -4.65
N LEU A 61 14.78 -1.69 -4.68
CA LEU A 61 14.01 -1.10 -5.76
C LEU A 61 14.85 0.03 -6.36
N GLY A 62 15.15 -0.04 -7.66
CA GLY A 62 15.86 1.04 -8.34
C GLY A 62 15.06 2.34 -8.40
N ALA A 63 15.69 3.39 -8.95
CA ALA A 63 14.95 4.59 -9.32
C ALA A 63 13.82 4.23 -10.30
N GLY A 64 12.62 4.76 -10.07
CA GLY A 64 11.46 4.40 -10.87
C GLY A 64 10.12 4.73 -10.22
N SER A 65 9.07 4.23 -10.85
CA SER A 65 7.67 4.40 -10.46
C SER A 65 7.07 3.04 -10.11
N TYR A 66 6.49 2.94 -8.92
CA TYR A 66 5.93 1.70 -8.37
C TYR A 66 4.46 1.91 -8.03
N THR A 67 3.59 1.17 -8.71
CA THR A 67 2.14 1.29 -8.53
C THR A 67 1.63 0.16 -7.65
N PHE A 68 0.68 0.49 -6.78
CA PHE A 68 -0.01 -0.42 -5.88
C PHE A 68 -1.52 -0.23 -6.01
N ALA A 69 -2.26 -1.33 -5.99
CA ALA A 69 -3.71 -1.35 -5.95
C ALA A 69 -4.18 -2.26 -4.83
N VAL A 70 -5.21 -1.80 -4.11
CA VAL A 70 -5.99 -2.61 -3.17
C VAL A 70 -7.37 -2.78 -3.77
N GLN A 71 -7.92 -3.98 -3.65
CA GLN A 71 -9.21 -4.33 -4.25
C GLN A 71 -10.09 -4.88 -3.15
N TYR A 72 -11.31 -4.34 -3.07
CA TYR A 72 -12.29 -4.71 -2.07
C TYR A 72 -13.69 -4.71 -2.67
N HIS A 73 -14.56 -5.56 -2.13
CA HIS A 73 -16.00 -5.46 -2.35
C HIS A 73 -16.57 -4.35 -1.48
N HIS A 74 -17.69 -3.77 -1.90
CA HIS A 74 -18.50 -2.84 -1.12
C HIS A 74 -19.97 -3.00 -1.51
N ALA A 75 -20.88 -2.36 -0.76
CA ALA A 75 -22.30 -2.31 -1.11
C ALA A 75 -22.51 -1.79 -2.55
N VAL A 76 -23.53 -2.30 -3.25
CA VAL A 76 -23.86 -1.87 -4.62
C VAL A 76 -24.05 -0.34 -4.68
N GLY A 77 -23.51 0.29 -5.73
CA GLY A 77 -23.51 1.74 -5.90
C GLY A 77 -22.12 2.35 -5.72
N GLY A 78 -22.06 3.65 -5.50
CA GLY A 78 -20.80 4.32 -5.17
C GLY A 78 -20.42 4.12 -3.71
N ARG A 79 -19.11 4.04 -3.44
CA ARG A 79 -18.54 4.18 -2.11
C ARG A 79 -17.73 5.48 -2.08
N ASP A 80 -17.87 6.26 -1.01
CA ASP A 80 -17.02 7.42 -0.74
C ASP A 80 -15.65 6.98 -0.16
N PRO A 81 -14.52 7.19 -0.88
CA PRO A 81 -13.20 6.86 -0.40
C PRO A 81 -12.53 7.99 0.40
N GLY A 82 -13.18 9.14 0.62
CA GLY A 82 -12.54 10.36 1.16
C GLY A 82 -11.99 10.25 2.59
N ARG A 83 -12.20 9.12 3.26
CA ARG A 83 -11.59 8.78 4.57
C ARG A 83 -10.55 7.67 4.50
N ASP A 84 -10.35 7.09 3.33
CA ASP A 84 -9.32 6.10 3.09
C ASP A 84 -7.97 6.82 3.05
N THR A 85 -6.94 6.17 3.58
CA THR A 85 -5.62 6.79 3.74
C THR A 85 -4.52 5.85 3.32
N TYR A 86 -3.35 6.40 3.04
CA TYR A 86 -2.13 5.64 2.89
C TYR A 86 -0.98 6.29 3.65
N ARG A 87 -0.02 5.45 4.04
CA ARG A 87 1.29 5.88 4.53
C ARG A 87 2.36 4.94 3.99
N ALA A 88 3.39 5.51 3.39
CA ALA A 88 4.58 4.78 2.98
C ALA A 88 5.79 5.28 3.74
N THR A 89 6.61 4.35 4.21
CA THR A 89 7.96 4.62 4.73
C THR A 89 8.96 3.85 3.91
N ALA A 90 10.10 4.45 3.61
CA ALA A 90 11.17 3.80 2.86
C ALA A 90 12.54 4.21 3.39
N THR A 91 13.55 3.41 3.05
CA THR A 91 14.96 3.82 3.18
C THR A 91 15.49 4.04 1.77
N VAL A 92 15.80 5.29 1.43
CA VAL A 92 16.25 5.71 0.09
C VAL A 92 17.60 6.40 0.24
N GLY A 93 18.61 5.99 -0.53
CA GLY A 93 19.96 6.56 -0.41
C GLY A 93 20.56 6.44 1.01
N GLY A 94 20.13 5.42 1.77
CA GLY A 94 20.53 5.20 3.17
C GLY A 94 19.80 6.08 4.20
N ARG A 95 18.77 6.84 3.79
CA ARG A 95 18.01 7.72 4.68
C ARG A 95 16.54 7.31 4.78
N PRO A 96 15.93 7.36 5.98
CA PRO A 96 14.50 7.12 6.12
C PRO A 96 13.70 8.29 5.54
N VAL A 97 12.66 7.97 4.78
CA VAL A 97 11.70 8.93 4.22
C VAL A 97 10.27 8.42 4.45
N ALA A 98 9.31 9.33 4.52
CA ALA A 98 7.91 8.98 4.69
C ALA A 98 7.00 9.90 3.85
N VAL A 99 5.94 9.31 3.28
CA VAL A 99 4.86 10.04 2.62
C VAL A 99 3.52 9.48 3.07
N SER A 100 2.49 10.31 3.12
CA SER A 100 1.12 9.91 3.47
C SER A 100 0.11 10.78 2.75
N GLY A 101 -1.11 10.28 2.61
CA GLY A 101 -2.20 11.01 1.96
C GLY A 101 -3.53 10.28 2.06
N GLY A 102 -4.57 10.85 1.43
CA GLY A 102 -5.90 10.28 1.28
C GLY A 102 -6.19 9.83 -0.16
N PHE A 103 -7.37 9.26 -0.37
CA PHE A 103 -7.92 8.92 -1.69
C PHE A 103 -9.11 9.81 -2.07
#